data_AF-A0A835ZD75-F1
#
_entry.id   AF-A0A835ZD75-F1
#
_cell.length_a   1.000
_cell.length_b   1.000
_cell.length_c   1.000
_cell.angle_alpha   90.00
_cell.angle_beta   90.00
_cell.angle_gamma   90.00
#
_symmetry.space_group_name_H-M   'P 1'
#
loop_
_entity.id
_entity.type
_entity.pdbx_description
1 polymer ?
#
loop_
_entity_poly.entity_id
_entity_poly.type
_entity_poly.pdbx_seq_one_letter_code
_entity_poly.pdbx_strand_id
1 'polypeptide(L)' 'WLRLLVCLLIDAGGDSSYALPGPLGNLSDLLYAPLEAFILSKVFPGSGRVAGLGFLEEILPFTDALPTATIAWVLE' A
#
# COMPACT_ATOMS: atom_id res chain seq x y z
N TRP A 1 -3.40 -6.74 -16.62
CA TRP A 1 -4.07 -7.79 -15.82
C TRP A 1 -3.20 -8.39 -14.72
N LEU A 2 -2.01 -8.95 -14.98
CA LEU A 2 -1.13 -9.43 -13.88
C LEU A 2 -0.72 -8.30 -12.92
N ARG A 3 -0.42 -7.09 -13.44
CA ARG A 3 -0.15 -5.91 -12.61
C ARG A 3 -1.34 -5.53 -11.72
N LEU A 4 -2.56 -5.58 -12.25
CA LEU A 4 -3.77 -5.33 -11.48
C LEU A 4 -3.91 -6.33 -10.33
N LEU A 5 -3.66 -7.62 -10.58
CA LEU A 5 -3.67 -8.63 -9.51
C LEU A 5 -2.65 -8.31 -8.42
N VAL A 6 -1.44 -7.88 -8.79
CA VAL A 6 -0.42 -7.44 -7.82
C VAL A 6 -0.91 -6.24 -7.02
N CYS A 7 -1.50 -5.23 -7.66
CA CYS A 7 -2.02 -4.04 -6.98
C CYS A 7 -3.13 -4.39 -5.99
N LEU A 8 -4.08 -5.25 -6.39
CA LEU A 8 -5.14 -5.74 -5.51
C LEU A 8 -4.60 -6.52 -4.31
N LEU A 9 -3.51 -7.28 -4.48
CA LEU A 9 -2.87 -8.01 -3.38
C LEU A 9 -2.09 -7.11 -2.44
N ILE A 10 -1.56 -5.99 -2.95
CA ILE A 10 -0.90 -4.97 -2.14
C ILE A 10 -1.95 -4.27 -1.28
N ASP A 11 -2.99 -3.69 -1.90
CA ASP A 11 -4.04 -2.95 -1.19
C ASP A 11 -4.74 -3.86 -0.14
N ALA A 12 -5.09 -5.09 -0.51
CA ALA A 12 -5.70 -6.04 0.44
C ALA A 12 -4.75 -6.50 1.56
N GLY A 13 -3.44 -6.38 1.35
CA GLY A 13 -2.43 -6.70 2.34
C GLY A 13 -2.25 -5.55 3.35
N GLY A 14 -2.27 -4.31 2.89
CA GLY A 14 -2.33 -3.11 3.74
C GLY A 14 -3.56 -3.13 4.64
N ASP A 15 -4.74 -3.27 4.01
CA ASP A 15 -6.04 -3.40 4.67
C ASP A 15 -6.12 -4.53 5.73
N SER A 16 -5.21 -5.51 5.68
CA SER A 16 -5.18 -6.59 6.66
C SER A 16 -4.79 -6.12 8.07
N SER A 17 -4.18 -4.94 8.20
CA SER A 17 -3.92 -4.24 9.47
C SER A 17 -5.22 -4.01 10.27
N TYR A 18 -6.36 -3.79 9.61
CA TYR A 18 -7.67 -3.66 10.26
C TYR A 18 -8.19 -4.97 10.87
N ALA A 19 -7.66 -6.13 10.45
CA ALA A 19 -8.03 -7.42 11.03
C ALA A 19 -7.30 -7.68 12.37
N LEU A 20 -6.26 -6.91 12.70
CA LEU A 20 -5.50 -7.06 13.93
C LEU A 20 -6.12 -6.27 15.09
N PRO A 21 -6.29 -6.86 16.28
CA PRO A 21 -6.91 -6.18 17.41
C PRO A 21 -5.97 -5.15 18.06
N GLY A 22 -6.48 -3.94 18.27
CA GLY A 22 -5.82 -2.92 19.09
C GLY A 22 -4.58 -2.32 18.42
N PRO A 23 -3.50 -2.01 19.19
CA PRO A 23 -2.29 -1.36 18.66
C PRO A 23 -1.48 -2.20 17.67
N LEU A 24 -1.83 -3.47 17.46
CA LEU A 24 -1.07 -4.39 16.61
C LEU A 24 -1.18 -4.06 15.12
N GLY A 25 -2.32 -3.53 14.66
CA GLY A 25 -2.48 -3.05 13.29
C GLY A 25 -1.51 -1.90 12.98
N ASN A 26 -1.54 -0.85 13.80
CA ASN A 26 -0.61 0.28 13.63
C ASN A 26 0.89 -0.12 13.72
N LEU A 27 1.20 -1.25 14.36
CA LEU A 27 2.57 -1.78 14.41
C LEU A 27 2.93 -2.59 13.17
N SER A 28 1.98 -3.26 12.51
CA SER A 28 2.24 -3.90 11.22
C SER A 28 2.60 -2.88 10.14
N ASP A 29 1.99 -1.70 10.17
CA ASP A 29 2.22 -0.63 9.18
C ASP A 29 3.67 -0.12 9.21
N LEU A 30 4.36 -0.22 10.36
CA LEU A 30 5.77 0.13 10.46
C LEU A 30 6.67 -0.76 9.59
N LEU A 31 6.24 -1.99 9.33
CA LEU A 31 6.90 -2.93 8.42
C LEU A 31 6.26 -2.93 7.02
N TYR A 32 4.94 -2.77 6.94
CA TYR A 32 4.22 -2.84 5.68
C TYR A 32 4.43 -1.59 4.82
N ALA A 33 4.35 -0.39 5.39
CA ALA A 33 4.59 0.87 4.66
C ALA A 33 5.91 0.89 3.86
N PRO A 34 7.10 0.58 4.43
CA PRO A 34 8.33 0.55 3.65
C PRO A 34 8.39 -0.61 2.64
N LEU A 35 7.73 -1.74 2.95
CA LEU A 35 7.63 -2.87 2.03
C LEU A 35 6.77 -2.50 0.81
N GLU A 36 5.61 -1.90 1.03
CA GLU A 36 4.73 -1.42 -0.01
C GLU A 36 5.45 -0.39 -0.89
N ALA A 37 6.04 0.63 -0.29
CA ALA A 37 6.80 1.65 -1.01
C ALA A 37 7.89 1.03 -1.91
N PHE A 38 8.59 0.02 -1.40
CA PHE A 38 9.59 -0.72 -2.16
C PHE A 38 8.94 -1.48 -3.33
N ILE A 39 7.85 -2.21 -3.11
CA ILE A 39 7.17 -2.97 -4.17
C ILE A 39 6.61 -2.01 -5.23
N LEU A 40 5.93 -0.93 -4.85
CA LEU A 40 5.40 0.08 -5.75
C LEU A 40 6.49 0.75 -6.59
N SER A 41 7.68 0.96 -6.04
CA SER A 41 8.82 1.47 -6.82
C SER A 41 9.25 0.53 -7.96
N LYS A 42 8.94 -0.77 -7.84
CA LYS A 42 9.20 -1.79 -8.87
C LYS A 42 8.02 -1.98 -9.82
N VAL A 43 6.79 -1.89 -9.31
CA VAL A 43 5.57 -2.01 -10.12
C VAL A 43 5.39 -0.80 -11.04
N PHE A 44 5.67 0.40 -10.53
CA PHE A 44 5.53 1.68 -11.24
C PHE A 44 6.89 2.40 -11.40
N PRO A 45 7.80 1.85 -12.22
CA PRO A 45 9.14 2.40 -12.36
C PRO A 45 9.10 3.82 -12.91
N GLY A 46 9.86 4.72 -12.28
CA GLY A 46 9.91 6.15 -12.65
C GLY A 46 8.83 7.01 -11.98
N SER A 47 7.86 6.42 -11.28
CA SER A 47 6.85 7.14 -10.50
C SER A 47 7.11 7.05 -9.00
N GLY A 48 8.14 7.76 -8.52
CA GLY A 48 8.43 7.84 -7.08
C GLY A 48 7.29 8.42 -6.23
N ARG A 49 6.34 9.11 -6.87
CA ARG A 49 5.11 9.60 -6.22
C ARG A 49 4.20 8.46 -5.80
N VAL A 50 4.03 7.42 -6.61
CA VAL A 50 3.18 6.27 -6.26
C VAL A 50 3.76 5.54 -5.07
N ALA A 51 5.07 5.27 -5.08
CA ALA A 51 5.76 4.66 -3.94
C ALA A 51 5.67 5.50 -2.65
N GLY A 52 5.79 6.82 -2.76
CA GLY A 52 5.64 7.72 -1.62
C GLY A 52 4.19 7.84 -1.12
N LEU A 53 3.20 7.76 -2.02
CA LEU A 53 1.79 7.80 -1.65
C LEU A 53 1.36 6.53 -0.92
N GLY A 54 1.76 5.34 -1.40
CA GLY A 54 1.50 4.08 -0.66
C GLY A 54 2.16 4.09 0.72
N PHE A 55 3.43 4.50 0.82
CA PHE A 55 4.07 4.68 2.14
C PHE A 55 3.26 5.58 3.09
N LEU A 56 2.75 6.71 2.58
CA LEU A 56 1.99 7.67 3.37
C LEU A 56 0.61 7.14 3.73
N GLU A 57 -0.03 6.40 2.84
CA GLU A 57 -1.31 5.74 3.08
C GLU A 57 -1.23 4.81 4.30
N GLU A 58 -0.22 3.94 4.33
CA GLU A 58 -0.03 2.95 5.39
C GLU A 58 0.44 3.58 6.70
N ILE A 59 1.40 4.51 6.65
CA ILE A 59 2.00 5.05 7.88
C ILE A 59 1.10 6.05 8.61
N LEU A 60 0.16 6.68 7.88
CA LEU A 60 -0.76 7.64 8.46
C LEU A 60 -2.00 6.93 8.98
N PRO A 61 -2.48 7.31 10.18
CA PRO A 61 -3.73 6.75 10.68
C PRO A 61 -4.88 7.19 9.77
N PHE A 62 -5.87 6.32 9.62
CA PHE A 62 -7.13 6.54 8.89
C PHE A 62 -7.03 6.55 7.35
N THR A 63 -5.84 6.43 6.77
CA THR A 63 -5.65 6.41 5.30
C THR A 63 -5.44 5.03 4.72
N ASP A 64 -5.10 4.04 5.54
CA ASP A 64 -4.81 2.63 5.23
C ASP A 64 -5.93 1.86 4.50
N ALA A 65 -7.11 2.47 4.31
CA ALA A 65 -8.23 1.89 3.57
C ALA A 65 -8.33 2.37 2.10
N LEU A 66 -7.37 3.17 1.64
CA LEU A 66 -7.41 3.79 0.32
C LEU A 66 -6.63 2.93 -0.67
N PRO A 67 -7.23 2.30 -1.70
CA PRO A 67 -6.51 1.37 -2.55
C PRO A 67 -5.52 2.07 -3.52
N THR A 68 -4.40 2.60 -3.03
CA THR A 68 -3.47 3.47 -3.78
C THR A 68 -2.81 2.72 -4.91
N ALA A 69 -2.45 1.45 -4.73
CA ALA A 69 -1.85 0.65 -5.79
C ALA A 69 -2.84 0.45 -6.95
N THR A 70 -4.11 0.13 -6.63
CA THR A 70 -5.16 -0.05 -7.65
C THR A 70 -5.52 1.27 -8.32
N ILE A 71 -5.60 2.38 -7.58
CA ILE A 71 -5.82 3.72 -8.15
C ILE A 71 -4.67 4.09 -9.09
N ALA A 72 -3.43 3.89 -8.67
CA ALA A 72 -2.25 4.15 -9.50
C ALA A 72 -2.29 3.32 -10.80
N TRP A 73 -2.70 2.04 -10.71
CA TRP A 73 -2.86 1.18 -11.88
C TRP A 73 -3.93 1.67 -12.86
N VAL A 74 -5.03 2.24 -12.37
CA VAL A 74 -6.10 2.82 -13.23
C VAL A 74 -5.65 4.10 -13.92
N LEU A 75 -4.75 4.87 -13.29
CA LEU A 75 -4.27 6.16 -13.79
C LEU A 75 -3.03 6.08 -14.68
N GLU A 76 -2.28 4.96 -14.64
CA GLU A 76 -1.13 4.66 -15.51
C GLU A 76 -1.56 4.37 -16.95
#